data_AF-A0A7M7KXZ2-F1
#
_entry.id   AF-A0A7M7KXZ2-F1
#
_cell.length_a   1.000
_cell.length_b   1.000
_cell.length_c   1.000
_cell.angle_alpha   90.00
_cell.angle_beta   90.00
_cell.angle_gamma   90.00
#
_symmetry.space_group_name_H-M   'P 1'
#
loop_
_entity.id
_entity.type
_entity.pdbx_description
1 polymer ?
#
loop_
_entity_poly.entity_id
_entity_poly.type
_entity_poly.pdbx_seq_one_letter_code
_entity_poly.pdbx_strand_id
1 'polypeptide(L)'
;MAHLSRHLLMLCFQLEIATGQFPYARTTNDFEQLKQVVESPPPKLPKGTFSIHFHEFIELCLQKNREQRARYPALLETAFISKGSKADISAFVQEVIEPVP
;
A
#
# COMPACT_ATOMS: atom_id res chain seq x y z
N MET A 1 -12.65 11.60 13.27
CA MET A 1 -11.24 11.62 12.81
C MET A 1 -10.48 10.33 13.13
N ALA A 2 -10.49 9.81 14.37
CA ALA A 2 -9.75 8.57 14.73
C ALA A 2 -10.15 7.29 13.96
N HIS A 3 -11.42 7.16 13.55
CA HIS A 3 -11.90 5.96 12.85
C HIS A 3 -11.36 5.83 11.40
N LEU A 4 -10.98 6.95 10.79
CA LEU A 4 -10.47 7.02 9.42
C LEU A 4 -8.97 6.66 9.36
N SER A 5 -8.20 7.06 10.37
CA SER A 5 -6.77 6.73 10.50
C SER A 5 -6.51 5.24 10.70
N ARG A 6 -7.39 4.55 11.44
CA ARG A 6 -7.29 3.08 11.62
C ARG A 6 -7.45 2.31 10.31
N HIS A 7 -8.33 2.78 9.42
CA HIS A 7 -8.49 2.19 8.08
C HIS A 7 -7.36 2.57 7.12
N LEU A 8 -6.76 3.75 7.28
CA LEU A 8 -5.63 4.17 6.42
C LEU A 8 -4.33 3.43 6.77
N LEU A 9 -4.12 3.09 8.05
CA LEU A 9 -2.97 2.30 8.49
C LEU A 9 -2.93 0.91 7.82
N MET A 10 -4.09 0.26 7.70
CA MET A 10 -4.20 -1.05 7.04
C MET A 10 -3.94 -0.98 5.52
N LEU A 11 -4.08 0.20 4.90
CA LEU A 11 -3.92 0.38 3.45
C LEU A 11 -2.47 0.67 3.02
N CYS A 12 -1.56 0.97 3.96
CA CYS A 12 -0.15 1.21 3.65
C CYS A 12 0.64 -0.09 3.39
N PHE A 13 0.03 -1.24 3.64
CA PHE A 13 0.67 -2.55 3.50
C PHE A 13 1.27 -2.78 2.10
N GLN A 14 0.60 -2.29 1.05
CA GLN A 14 1.08 -2.45 -0.31
C GLN A 14 2.37 -1.67 -0.60
N LEU A 15 2.58 -0.52 0.05
CA LEU A 15 3.85 0.20 0.02
C LEU A 15 4.93 -0.56 0.77
N GLU A 16 4.61 -1.02 1.98
CA GLU A 16 5.55 -1.73 2.85
C GLU A 16 6.08 -3.01 2.19
N ILE A 17 5.22 -3.81 1.55
CA ILE A 17 5.68 -4.99 0.81
C ILE A 17 6.57 -4.57 -0.37
N ALA A 18 6.20 -3.52 -1.09
CA ALA A 18 6.93 -3.09 -2.29
C ALA A 18 8.32 -2.52 -1.95
N THR A 19 8.46 -1.83 -0.82
CA THR A 19 9.72 -1.18 -0.41
C THR A 19 10.48 -1.97 0.66
N GLY A 20 9.86 -2.98 1.27
CA GLY A 20 10.36 -3.67 2.46
C GLY A 20 10.37 -2.81 3.73
N GLN A 21 9.78 -1.61 3.69
CA GLN A 21 9.85 -0.64 4.78
C GLN A 21 8.50 0.04 5.00
N PHE A 22 8.06 0.06 6.25
CA PHE A 22 6.87 0.82 6.63
C PHE A 22 7.07 2.32 6.34
N PRO A 23 6.12 2.99 5.67
CA PRO A 23 6.35 4.33 5.12
C PRO A 23 6.39 5.46 6.16
N TYR A 24 6.01 5.20 7.41
CA TYR A 24 6.10 6.18 8.50
C TYR A 24 7.25 5.82 9.45
N ALA A 25 7.83 6.82 10.09
CA ALA A 25 8.91 6.61 11.05
C ALA A 25 8.42 5.78 12.24
N ARG A 26 9.27 4.87 12.74
CA ARG A 26 8.99 4.15 13.98
C ARG A 26 8.94 5.16 15.13
N THR A 27 7.86 5.13 15.90
CA THR A 27 7.68 5.95 17.09
C THR A 27 7.67 5.08 18.34
N THR A 28 7.92 5.69 19.48
CA THR A 28 7.95 5.00 20.78
C THR A 28 6.55 4.60 21.24
N ASN A 29 5.51 5.31 20.79
CA ASN A 29 4.12 5.01 21.11
C ASN A 29 3.21 5.05 19.86
N ASP A 30 2.10 4.31 19.93
CA ASP A 30 1.13 4.19 18.84
C ASP A 30 0.38 5.51 18.55
N PHE A 31 0.25 6.38 19.55
CA PHE A 31 -0.47 7.65 19.40
C PHE A 31 0.28 8.61 18.47
N GLU A 32 1.60 8.69 18.57
CA GLU A 32 2.46 9.45 17.67
C GLU A 32 2.42 8.92 16.25
N GLN A 33 2.38 7.59 16.08
CA GLN A 33 2.22 6.99 14.76
C GLN A 33 0.86 7.34 14.15
N LEU A 34 -0.21 7.26 14.93
CA LEU A 34 -1.55 7.69 14.49
C LEU A 34 -1.57 9.18 14.14
N LYS A 35 -0.86 10.02 14.89
CA LYS A 35 -0.72 11.45 14.61
C LYS A 35 -0.02 11.68 13.27
N GLN A 36 1.07 10.99 12.98
CA GLN A 36 1.75 11.07 11.67
C GLN A 36 0.81 10.70 10.51
N VAL A 37 0.02 9.63 10.66
CA VAL A 37 -0.95 9.22 9.64
C VAL A 37 -2.00 10.32 9.38
N VAL A 38 -2.45 11.00 10.44
CA VAL A 38 -3.43 12.09 10.35
C VAL A 38 -2.83 13.34 9.72
N GLU A 39 -1.62 13.73 10.12
CA GLU A 39 -1.05 15.05 9.81
C GLU A 39 -0.18 15.04 8.55
N SER A 40 0.66 14.02 8.35
CA SER A 40 1.60 13.95 7.22
C SER A 40 0.91 13.58 5.92
N PRO A 41 1.36 14.06 4.74
CA PRO A 41 0.75 13.69 3.46
C PRO A 41 0.72 12.16 3.25
N PRO A 42 -0.20 11.64 2.42
CA PRO A 42 -0.22 10.22 2.07
C PRO A 42 1.15 9.79 1.54
N PRO A 43 1.68 8.64 1.99
CA PRO A 43 2.95 8.15 1.50
C PRO A 43 2.82 7.74 0.03
N LYS A 44 3.92 7.84 -0.70
CA LYS A 44 3.99 7.55 -2.14
C LYS A 44 5.12 6.58 -2.42
N LEU A 45 4.97 5.82 -3.51
CA LEU A 45 6.06 4.99 -4.03
C LEU A 45 7.25 5.87 -4.47
N PRO A 46 8.49 5.38 -4.31
CA PRO A 46 9.68 6.01 -4.90
C PRO A 46 9.54 6.21 -6.41
N LYS A 47 9.97 7.37 -6.91
CA LYS A 47 9.89 7.69 -8.35
C LYS A 47 10.88 6.85 -9.16
N GLY A 48 10.44 6.32 -10.30
CA GLY A 48 11.29 5.63 -11.27
C GLY A 48 11.58 4.17 -10.97
N THR A 49 11.13 3.64 -9.84
CA THR A 49 11.32 2.22 -9.47
C THR A 49 10.14 1.34 -9.89
N PHE A 50 8.93 1.90 -9.88
CA PHE A 50 7.68 1.15 -10.09
C PHE A 50 6.92 1.62 -11.31
N SER A 51 6.04 0.76 -11.82
CA SER A 51 5.18 1.10 -12.96
C SER A 51 4.21 2.24 -12.63
N ILE A 52 3.86 3.05 -13.64
CA ILE A 52 2.89 4.15 -13.47
C ILE A 52 1.54 3.67 -12.94
N HIS A 53 1.07 2.50 -13.38
CA HIS A 53 -0.18 1.92 -12.91
C HIS A 53 -0.15 1.55 -11.43
N PHE A 54 1.03 1.18 -10.91
CA PHE A 54 1.16 0.88 -9.49
C PHE A 54 1.15 2.16 -8.66
N HIS A 55 1.80 3.24 -9.13
CA HIS A 55 1.68 4.57 -8.52
C HIS A 55 0.22 5.03 -8.46
N GLU A 56 -0.51 4.95 -9.58
CA GLU A 56 -1.94 5.30 -9.66
C GLU A 56 -2.78 4.48 -8.67
N PHE A 57 -2.57 3.17 -8.61
CA PHE A 57 -3.30 2.28 -7.69
C PHE A 57 -3.07 2.63 -6.21
N ILE A 58 -1.82 2.92 -5.83
CA ILE A 58 -1.48 3.34 -4.46
C ILE A 58 -2.14 4.69 -4.13
N GLU A 59 -2.12 5.64 -5.06
CA GLU A 59 -2.76 6.95 -4.85
C GLU A 59 -4.27 6.83 -4.67
N LEU A 60 -4.95 5.92 -5.38
CA LEU A 60 -6.38 5.65 -5.19
C LEU A 60 -6.68 5.04 -3.81
N CYS A 61 -5.80 4.14 -3.33
CA CYS A 61 -5.96 3.48 -2.03
C CYS A 61 -5.71 4.45 -0.86
N LEU A 62 -4.69 5.30 -0.96
CA LEU A 62 -4.20 6.14 0.14
C LEU A 62 -4.84 7.54 0.20
N GLN A 63 -5.98 7.73 -0.46
CA GLN A 63 -6.75 8.97 -0.33
C GLN A 63 -7.19 9.19 1.12
N LYS A 64 -6.74 10.32 1.69
CA LYS A 64 -7.12 10.75 3.04
C LYS A 64 -8.59 11.13 3.11
N ASN A 65 -9.11 11.83 2.09
CA ASN A 65 -10.53 12.11 2.02
C ASN A 65 -11.28 10.81 1.72
N ARG A 66 -12.16 10.41 2.65
CA ARG A 66 -12.96 9.18 2.54
C ARG A 66 -13.82 9.15 1.28
N GLU A 67 -14.35 10.30 0.85
CA GLU A 67 -15.25 10.38 -0.30
C GLU A 67 -14.50 10.23 -1.63
N GLN A 68 -13.22 10.61 -1.64
CA GLN A 68 -12.35 10.48 -2.81
C GLN A 68 -11.65 9.12 -2.87
N ARG A 69 -11.63 8.36 -1.76
CA ARG A 69 -11.03 7.03 -1.72
C ARG A 69 -11.83 6.06 -2.58
N ALA A 70 -11.16 5.46 -3.55
CA ALA A 70 -11.78 4.50 -4.44
C ALA A 70 -12.34 3.31 -3.66
N ARG A 71 -13.54 2.86 -4.06
CA ARG A 71 -14.15 1.64 -3.54
C ARG A 71 -13.66 0.44 -4.35
N TYR A 72 -13.87 -0.77 -3.82
CA TYR A 72 -13.43 -2.01 -4.46
C TYR A 72 -13.79 -2.14 -5.96
N PRO A 73 -15.02 -1.81 -6.42
CA PRO A 73 -15.33 -1.93 -7.85
C PRO A 73 -14.40 -1.11 -8.74
N ALA A 74 -14.15 0.16 -8.37
CA ALA A 74 -13.23 1.03 -9.11
C ALA A 74 -11.77 0.55 -9.01
N LEU A 75 -11.36 -0.01 -7.86
CA LEU A 75 -10.01 -0.56 -7.69
C LEU A 75 -9.78 -1.81 -8.55
N LEU A 76 -10.78 -2.69 -8.67
CA LEU A 76 -10.72 -3.91 -9.48
C LEU A 76 -10.62 -3.62 -10.98
N GLU A 77 -11.16 -2.48 -11.42
CA GLU A 77 -11.09 -2.01 -12.81
C GLU A 77 -9.73 -1.37 -13.17
N THR A 78 -8.83 -1.17 -12.21
CA THR A 78 -7.52 -0.57 -12.48
C THR A 78 -6.64 -1.48 -13.35
N ALA A 79 -5.81 -0.85 -14.20
CA ALA A 79 -4.84 -1.57 -15.02
C ALA A 79 -3.84 -2.38 -14.18
N PHE A 80 -3.55 -1.96 -12.95
CA PHE A 80 -2.68 -2.69 -12.02
C PHE A 80 -3.27 -4.07 -11.66
N ILE A 81 -4.51 -4.11 -11.17
CA ILE A 81 -5.17 -5.36 -10.76
C ILE A 81 -5.46 -6.25 -11.98
N SER A 82 -5.96 -5.68 -13.07
CA SER A 82 -6.26 -6.44 -14.29
C SER A 82 -5.02 -7.17 -14.83
N LYS A 83 -3.86 -6.49 -14.87
CA LYS A 83 -2.58 -7.10 -15.30
C LYS A 83 -2.07 -8.11 -14.28
N GLY A 84 -2.16 -7.81 -12.98
CA GLY A 84 -1.70 -8.68 -11.90
C GLY A 84 -2.51 -9.97 -11.76
N SER A 85 -3.80 -9.95 -12.07
CA SER A 85 -4.71 -11.10 -11.92
C SER A 85 -4.31 -12.36 -12.72
N LYS A 86 -3.47 -12.19 -13.74
CA LYS A 86 -2.99 -13.27 -14.63
C LYS A 86 -1.58 -13.74 -14.29
N ALA A 87 -0.92 -13.12 -13.31
CA ALA A 87 0.43 -13.50 -12.93
C ALA A 87 0.41 -14.80 -12.13
N ASP A 88 1.16 -15.80 -12.60
CA ASP A 88 1.43 -17.01 -11.81
C ASP A 88 2.60 -16.73 -10.86
N ILE A 89 2.32 -16.85 -9.56
CA ILE A 89 3.31 -16.62 -8.49
C ILE A 89 3.83 -17.93 -7.89
N SER A 90 3.36 -19.09 -8.35
CA SER A 90 3.67 -20.39 -7.74
C SER A 90 5.17 -20.69 -7.67
N ALA A 91 5.89 -20.48 -8.77
CA ALA A 91 7.33 -20.69 -8.84
C ALA A 91 8.11 -19.77 -7.89
N PHE A 92 7.73 -18.48 -7.85
CA PHE A 92 8.34 -17.51 -6.93
C PHE A 92 8.10 -17.88 -5.46
N VAL A 93 6.89 -18.32 -5.13
CA VAL A 93 6.54 -18.74 -3.77
C VAL A 93 7.35 -19.97 -3.34
N GLN A 94 7.55 -20.94 -4.23
CA GLN A 94 8.40 -22.10 -3.96
C GLN A 94 9.84 -21.68 -3.67
N GLU A 95 10.43 -20.81 -4.50
CA GLU A 95 11.79 -20.30 -4.29
C GLU A 95 11.96 -19.57 -2.95
N VAL A 96 10.98 -18.75 -2.56
CA VAL A 96 11.07 -17.95 -1.33
C VAL A 96 10.79 -18.78 -0.07
N ILE A 97 9.92 -19.78 -0.15
CA ILE A 97 9.53 -20.61 1.00
C ILE A 97 10.50 -21.77 1.22
N GLU A 98 11.07 -22.34 0.16
CA GLU A 98 11.99 -23.47 0.30
C GLU A 98 13.28 -23.03 1.00
N PRO A 99 13.68 -23.71 2.08
CA PRO A 99 14.92 -23.37 2.77
C PRO A 99 16.09 -23.61 1.81
N VAL A 100 16.90 -22.57 1.61
CA VAL A 100 18.19 -22.70 0.90
C VAL A 100 19.02 -23.78 1.61
N PRO A 101 19.48 -24.83 0.91
CA PRO A 101 20.24 -25.92 1.53
C PRO A 101 21.58 -25.46 2.13
#